data_AF-A0A8J7KQ01-F1
#
_entry.id   AF-A0A8J7KQ01-F1
#
_cell.length_a   1.000
_cell.length_b   1.000
_cell.length_c   1.000
_cell.angle_alpha   90.00
_cell.angle_beta   90.00
_cell.angle_gamma   90.00
#
_symmetry.space_group_name_H-M   'P 1'
#
loop_
_entity.id
_entity.type
_entity.pdbx_description
1 polymer ?
#
loop_
_entity_poly.entity_id
_entity_poly.type
_entity_poly.pdbx_seq_one_letter_code
_entity_poly.pdbx_strand_id
1 'polypeptide(L)' 'MFNDMPPLTHSQQQDAVERIQSLMAQGMSSGEAIALVAADLRRQHRSDTVTYDKCDEDE' A
#
# COMPACT_ATOMS: atom_id res chain seq x y z
N MET A 1 -9.93 -13.67 10.20
CA MET A 1 -8.61 -13.03 10.35
C MET A 1 -8.09 -12.72 8.95
N PHE A 2 -8.30 -11.50 8.46
CA PHE A 2 -7.67 -10.79 7.31
C PHE A 2 -8.45 -9.48 7.00
N ASN A 3 -9.22 -8.97 7.98
CA ASN A 3 -10.23 -7.92 7.78
C ASN A 3 -9.71 -6.50 8.03
N ASP A 4 -8.40 -6.33 8.22
CA ASP A 4 -7.76 -5.07 8.61
C ASP A 4 -6.81 -4.53 7.52
N MET A 5 -6.78 -5.16 6.35
CA MET A 5 -6.21 -4.59 5.14
C MET A 5 -7.38 -4.23 4.21
N PRO A 6 -7.50 -2.97 3.74
CA PRO A 6 -8.49 -2.64 2.73
C PRO A 6 -8.34 -3.61 1.55
N PRO A 7 -9.43 -4.24 1.08
CA PRO A 7 -9.33 -5.20 -0.02
C PRO A 7 -8.90 -4.44 -1.27
N LEU A 8 -7.65 -4.66 -1.70
CA LEU A 8 -7.17 -4.20 -2.99
C LEU A 8 -8.11 -4.73 -4.06
N THR A 9 -8.53 -3.89 -5.01
CA THR A 9 -9.28 -4.35 -6.18
C THR A 9 -8.43 -5.34 -6.98
N HIS A 10 -9.06 -6.21 -7.77
CA HIS A 10 -8.30 -7.16 -8.60
C HIS A 10 -7.29 -6.45 -9.53
N SER A 11 -7.63 -5.26 -10.02
CA SER A 11 -6.71 -4.40 -10.78
C SER A 11 -5.51 -3.97 -9.94
N GLN A 12 -5.74 -3.45 -8.74
CA GLN A 12 -4.65 -3.02 -7.86
C GLN A 12 -3.73 -4.17 -7.43
N GLN A 13 -4.29 -5.38 -7.26
CA GLN A 13 -3.49 -6.57 -7.00
C GLN A 13 -2.61 -6.92 -8.20
N GLN A 14 -3.15 -6.87 -9.41
CA GLN A 14 -2.39 -7.14 -10.63
C GLN A 14 -1.28 -6.10 -10.83
N ASP A 15 -1.59 -4.81 -10.66
CA ASP A 15 -0.61 -3.72 -10.74
C ASP A 15 0.51 -3.89 -9.71
N ALA A 16 0.17 -4.28 -8.47
CA ALA A 16 1.14 -4.54 -7.41
C ALA A 16 2.07 -5.72 -7.78
N VAL A 17 1.53 -6.78 -8.37
CA VAL A 17 2.30 -7.95 -8.82
C VAL A 17 3.27 -7.56 -9.94
N GLU A 18 2.81 -6.82 -10.94
CA GLU A 18 3.65 -6.36 -12.05
C GLU A 18 4.77 -5.43 -11.56
N ARG A 19 4.46 -4.54 -10.61
CA ARG A 19 5.43 -3.66 -9.98
C ARG A 19 6.51 -4.46 -9.24
N ILE A 20 6.13 -5.46 -8.44
CA ILE A 20 7.06 -6.33 -7.72
C ILE A 20 7.95 -7.08 -8.73
N GLN A 21 7.38 -7.64 -9.79
CA GLN A 21 8.15 -8.34 -10.83
C GLN A 21 9.14 -7.44 -11.55
N SER A 22 8.76 -6.21 -11.88
CA SER A 22 9.65 -5.21 -12.47
C SER A 22 10.82 -4.85 -11.55
N LEU A 23 10.57 -4.71 -10.24
CA LEU A 23 11.62 -4.45 -9.25
C LEU A 23 12.57 -5.65 -9.12
N MET A 24 12.04 -6.87 -9.11
CA MET A 24 12.87 -8.08 -9.09
C MET A 24 13.72 -8.20 -10.36
N ALA A 25 13.19 -7.84 -11.53
CA ALA A 25 13.95 -7.82 -12.79
C ALA A 25 15.10 -6.81 -12.78
N GLN A 26 15.00 -5.75 -11.97
CA GLN A 26 16.07 -4.77 -11.73
C GLN A 26 17.10 -5.25 -10.70
N GLY A 27 16.93 -6.46 -10.14
CA GLY A 27 17.83 -7.05 -9.15
C GLY A 27 17.45 -6.76 -7.69
N MET A 28 16.28 -6.18 -7.44
CA MET A 28 15.77 -6.00 -6.07
C MET A 28 15.34 -7.34 -5.46
N SER A 29 15.63 -7.54 -4.18
CA SER A 29 15.12 -8.71 -3.45
C SER A 29 13.60 -8.69 -3.37
N SER A 30 12.97 -9.86 -3.44
CA SER A 30 11.52 -10.00 -3.36
C SER A 30 10.93 -9.37 -2.09
N GLY A 31 11.59 -9.51 -0.93
CA GLY A 31 11.14 -8.91 0.32
C GLY A 31 11.17 -7.39 0.32
N GLU A 32 12.19 -6.79 -0.31
CA GLU A 32 12.34 -5.34 -0.42
C GLU A 32 11.32 -4.77 -1.43
N ALA A 33 11.11 -5.46 -2.56
CA ALA A 33 10.11 -5.10 -3.55
C ALA A 33 8.69 -5.12 -2.96
N ILE A 34 8.34 -6.15 -2.19
CA ILE A 34 7.05 -6.25 -1.51
C ILE A 34 6.89 -5.12 -0.49
N ALA A 35 7.92 -4.83 0.32
CA ALA A 35 7.87 -3.77 1.30
C ALA A 35 7.66 -2.38 0.66
N LEU A 36 8.32 -2.12 -0.47
CA LEU A 36 8.20 -0.87 -1.21
C LEU A 36 6.78 -0.70 -1.78
N VAL A 37 6.25 -1.73 -2.45
CA VAL A 37 4.89 -1.70 -3.02
C VAL A 37 3.84 -1.61 -1.92
N ALA A 38 4.00 -2.31 -0.80
CA ALA A 38 3.10 -2.20 0.35
C ALA A 38 3.12 -0.78 0.96
N ALA A 39 4.28 -0.13 1.02
CA ALA A 39 4.39 1.25 1.48
C ALA A 39 3.70 2.23 0.52
N ASP A 40 3.85 2.02 -0.80
CA ASP A 40 3.17 2.82 -1.81
C ASP A 40 1.65 2.66 -1.76
N LEU A 41 1.15 1.43 -1.64
CA LEU A 41 -0.29 1.16 -1.48
C LEU A 41 -0.84 1.83 -0.21
N ARG A 42 -0.14 1.75 0.91
CA ARG A 42 -0.53 2.45 2.16
C ARG A 42 -0.53 3.96 2.01
N ARG A 43 0.41 4.54 1.25
CA ARG A 43 0.43 5.99 0.96
C ARG A 43 -0.76 6.41 0.09
N GLN A 44 -1.06 5.65 -0.95
CA GLN A 44 -2.20 5.90 -1.83
C GLN A 44 -3.52 5.81 -1.03
N HIS A 45 -3.72 4.74 -0.27
CA HIS A 45 -4.89 4.58 0.58
C HIS A 45 -4.97 5.63 1.71
N ARG A 46 -3.85 6.06 2.29
CA ARG A 46 -3.84 7.14 3.27
C ARG A 46 -4.19 8.48 2.63
N SER A 47 -3.80 8.74 1.39
CA SER A 47 -4.19 9.95 0.68
C SER A 47 -5.70 9.98 0.41
N ASP A 48 -6.33 8.83 0.19
CA ASP A 48 -7.77 8.70 0.00
C ASP A 48 -8.56 8.70 1.32
N THR A 49 -7.91 8.38 2.45
CA THR A 49 -8.54 8.31 3.80
C THR A 49 -7.92 9.31 4.79
N VAL A 50 -7.50 10.50 4.35
CA VAL A 50 -7.18 11.62 5.26
C VAL A 50 -8.22 12.74 5.10
N THR A 51 -9.43 12.42 5.54
CA THR A 51 -10.27 13.32 6.33
C THR A 51 -10.57 12.61 7.65
N TYR A 52 -9.52 12.37 8.45
CA TYR A 52 -9.72 12.27 9.88
C TYR A 52 -9.53 13.68 10.40
N ASP A 53 -10.68 14.32 10.60
CA ASP A 53 -10.87 15.45 11.48
C ASP A 53 -9.96 15.26 12.70
N LYS A 54 -8.93 16.10 12.82
CA LYS A 54 -8.41 16.44 14.14
C LYS A 54 -9.53 17.24 14.78
N CYS A 55 -10.52 16.56 15.34
CA CYS A 55 -11.37 17.16 16.35
C CYS A 55 -10.44 17.43 17.54
N ASP A 56 -10.18 18.71 17.78
CA ASP A 56 -9.58 19.22 19.00
C ASP A 56 -10.23 18.56 20.23
N GLU A 57 -9.41 18.14 21.16
CA GLU A 57 -9.67 18.38 22.58
C GLU A 57 -8.33 18.78 23.20
N ASP A 58 -8.06 20.08 23.10
CA ASP A 58 -7.36 20.82 24.14
C ASP A 58 -8.07 20.56 25.49
N GLU A 59 -7.41 19.88 26.43
CA GLU A 59 -7.22 20.28 27.85
C GLU A 59 -6.28 19.32 28.60
#